data_AF-A0A2C9KDV9-F1
#
_entry.id   AF-A0A2C9KDV9-F1
#
_cell.length_a   1.000
_cell.length_b   1.000
_cell.length_c   1.000
_cell.angle_alpha   90.00
_cell.angle_beta   90.00
_cell.angle_gamma   90.00
#
_symmetry.space_group_name_H-M   'P 1'
#
loop_
_entity.id
_entity.type
_entity.pdbx_description
1 polymer ?
#
loop_
_entity_poly.entity_id
_entity_poly.type
_entity_poly.pdbx_seq_one_letter_code
_entity_poly.pdbx_strand_id
1 'polypeptide(L)'
;MFVDNNYYNQTKEYVQTLVNDLTLAFTQMLDDNDWMSDETKKATITKLKSLQAKIGYPDYIMDNARLNNRYSFIPVKDTEYMETVVEGTRFAVAENFRKLKESPEKDL
;
A
#
# COMPACT_ATOMS: atom_id res chain seq x y z
N MET A 1 -18.44 -4.92 3.55
CA MET A 1 -17.16 -5.67 3.56
C MET A 1 -16.32 -5.23 4.76
N PHE A 2 -15.09 -5.74 4.94
CA PHE A 2 -14.28 -5.49 6.16
C PHE A 2 -14.18 -4.00 6.53
N VAL A 3 -13.91 -3.13 5.55
CA VAL A 3 -13.74 -1.70 5.80
C VAL A 3 -15.05 -1.04 6.22
N ASP A 4 -16.15 -1.29 5.50
CA ASP A 4 -17.48 -0.75 5.83
C ASP A 4 -17.93 -1.10 7.25
N ASN A 5 -17.53 -2.27 7.74
CA ASN A 5 -17.97 -2.80 9.03
C ASN A 5 -17.05 -2.41 10.21
N ASN A 6 -15.78 -2.05 9.95
CA ASN A 6 -14.77 -1.95 11.01
C ASN A 6 -13.93 -0.67 10.98
N TYR A 7 -13.99 0.12 9.90
CA TYR A 7 -13.06 1.24 9.72
C TYR A 7 -13.75 2.59 9.84
N TYR A 8 -13.28 3.39 10.79
CA TYR A 8 -13.73 4.77 10.97
C TYR A 8 -12.77 5.72 10.25
N ASN A 9 -13.28 6.62 9.42
CA ASN A 9 -12.46 7.59 8.67
C ASN A 9 -11.54 8.42 9.58
N GLN A 10 -12.00 8.74 10.80
CA GLN A 10 -11.21 9.46 11.81
C GLN A 10 -9.93 8.72 12.22
N THR A 11 -9.91 7.38 12.15
CA THR A 11 -8.72 6.58 12.45
C THR A 11 -7.60 6.81 11.43
N LYS A 12 -7.95 7.01 10.14
CA LYS A 12 -6.94 7.25 9.09
C LYS A 12 -6.22 8.57 9.32
N GLU A 13 -6.97 9.63 9.59
CA GLU A 13 -6.41 10.97 9.85
C GLU A 13 -5.56 10.98 11.11
N TYR A 14 -6.04 10.37 12.19
CA TYR A 14 -5.28 10.27 13.43
C TYR A 14 -3.95 9.55 13.25
N VAL A 15 -3.96 8.37 12.60
CA VAL A 15 -2.72 7.62 12.34
C VAL A 15 -1.79 8.38 11.40
N GLN A 16 -2.34 9.14 10.43
CA GLN A 16 -1.52 9.97 9.56
C GLN A 16 -0.77 11.06 10.34
N THR A 17 -1.43 11.71 11.30
CA THR A 17 -0.77 12.66 12.21
C THR A 17 0.31 11.97 13.04
N LEU A 18 0.03 10.79 13.60
CA LEU A 18 1.04 10.04 14.36
C LEU A 18 2.29 9.69 13.54
N VAL A 19 2.12 9.32 12.27
CA VAL A 19 3.25 9.03 11.38
C VAL A 19 4.07 10.30 11.10
N ASN A 20 3.41 11.44 10.93
CA ASN A 20 4.08 12.72 10.74
C ASN A 20 4.89 13.11 11.99
N ASP A 21 4.30 12.96 13.18
CA ASP A 21 4.95 13.26 14.45
C ASP A 21 6.16 12.35 14.69
N LEU A 22 6.04 11.05 14.38
CA LEU A 22 7.15 10.10 14.47
C LEU A 22 8.29 10.48 13.50
N THR A 23 7.95 10.89 12.28
CA THR A 23 8.94 11.31 11.27
C THR A 23 9.68 12.57 11.72
N LEU A 24 8.97 13.50 12.36
CA LEU A 24 9.56 14.71 12.94
C LEU A 24 10.50 14.36 14.10
N ALA A 25 10.05 13.54 15.06
CA ALA A 25 10.86 13.12 16.20
C ALA A 25 12.13 12.39 15.76
N PHE A 26 12.03 11.50 14.75
CA PHE A 26 13.18 10.80 14.22
C PHE A 26 14.15 11.75 13.48
N THR A 27 13.62 12.78 12.81
CA THR A 27 14.46 13.82 12.19
C THR A 27 15.25 14.61 13.24
N GLN A 28 14.60 15.00 14.34
CA GLN A 28 15.27 15.69 15.46
C GLN A 28 16.35 14.82 16.10
N MET A 29 16.09 13.52 16.29
CA MET A 29 17.08 12.57 16.81
C MET A 29 18.32 12.43 15.90
N LEU A 30 18.17 12.61 14.58
CA LEU A 30 19.29 12.57 13.65
C LEU A 30 20.19 13.81 13.75
N ASP A 31 19.64 14.95 14.15
CA ASP A 31 20.42 16.18 14.32
C ASP A 31 21.42 16.00 15.47
N ASP A 32 20.97 15.44 16.60
CA ASP A 32 21.76 15.18 17.82
C ASP A 32 22.68 13.94 17.73
N ASN A 33 22.71 13.27 16.59
CA ASN A 33 23.47 12.04 16.40
C ASN A 33 24.94 12.33 16.01
N ASP A 34 25.89 11.99 16.86
CA ASP A 34 27.32 12.23 16.62
C ASP A 34 28.05 11.13 15.83
N TRP A 35 27.42 9.96 15.62
CA TRP A 35 28.07 8.84 14.93
C TRP A 35 27.88 8.86 13.41
N MET A 36 26.89 9.62 12.90
CA MET A 36 26.64 9.81 11.47
C MET A 36 27.33 11.07 10.94
N SER A 37 27.93 10.99 9.75
CA SER A 37 28.40 12.16 9.02
C SER A 37 27.23 13.02 8.52
N ASP A 38 27.48 14.30 8.26
CA ASP A 38 26.48 15.22 7.71
C ASP A 38 25.89 14.74 6.37
N GLU A 39 26.70 14.07 5.54
CA GLU A 39 26.24 13.49 4.28
C GLU A 39 25.23 12.36 4.52
N THR A 40 25.54 11.45 5.45
CA THR A 40 24.63 10.37 5.83
C THR A 40 23.35 10.90 6.49
N LYS A 41 23.44 11.96 7.32
CA LYS A 41 22.25 12.64 7.88
C LYS A 41 21.34 13.19 6.79
N LYS A 42 21.90 13.92 5.80
CA LYS A 42 21.12 14.45 4.66
C LYS A 42 20.46 13.35 3.82
N ALA A 43 21.17 12.27 3.54
CA ALA A 43 20.62 11.13 2.81
C ALA A 43 19.48 10.47 3.59
N THR A 44 19.64 10.33 4.91
CA THR A 44 18.62 9.74 5.79
C THR A 44 17.37 10.63 5.86
N ILE A 45 17.52 11.94 6.02
CA ILE A 45 16.40 12.90 5.99
C ILE A 45 15.67 12.84 4.64
N THR A 46 16.40 12.75 3.54
CA THR A 46 15.81 12.60 2.20
C THR A 46 15.00 11.31 2.10
N LYS A 47 15.53 10.20 2.64
CA LYS A 47 14.82 8.92 2.67
C LYS A 47 13.55 9.00 3.51
N LEU A 48 13.61 9.60 4.70
CA LEU A 48 12.45 9.80 5.59
C LEU A 48 11.35 10.61 4.93
N LYS A 49 11.70 11.73 4.29
CA LYS A 49 10.74 12.56 3.53
C LYS A 49 10.07 11.84 2.37
N SER A 50 10.70 10.78 1.84
CA SER A 50 10.15 9.96 0.76
C SER A 50 9.28 8.79 1.24
N LEU A 51 9.21 8.53 2.55
CA LEU A 51 8.38 7.46 3.09
C LEU A 51 6.90 7.80 2.85
N GLN A 52 6.19 6.83 2.28
CA GLN A 52 4.74 6.91 2.10
C GLN A 52 4.07 5.99 3.11
N ALA A 53 3.22 6.56 3.96
CA ALA A 53 2.46 5.80 4.94
C ALA A 53 1.29 5.09 4.26
N LYS A 54 1.24 3.76 4.34
CA LYS A 54 0.09 2.97 3.90
C LYS A 54 -0.79 2.68 5.12
N ILE A 55 -1.92 3.39 5.23
CA ILE A 55 -2.76 3.37 6.43
C ILE A 55 -4.11 2.73 6.10
N GLY A 56 -4.40 1.61 6.76
CA GLY A 56 -5.68 0.90 6.64
C GLY A 56 -5.78 0.09 5.34
N TYR A 57 -6.28 0.71 4.29
CA TYR A 57 -6.57 0.06 3.01
C TYR A 57 -6.18 0.98 1.83
N PRO A 58 -5.89 0.41 0.66
CA PRO A 58 -5.58 1.20 -0.52
C PRO A 58 -6.85 1.86 -1.09
N ASP A 59 -6.77 3.11 -1.53
CA ASP A 59 -7.96 3.89 -1.89
C ASP A 59 -8.79 3.26 -3.03
N TYR A 60 -8.16 2.45 -3.90
CA TYR A 60 -8.85 1.82 -5.03
C TYR A 60 -9.98 0.88 -4.64
N ILE A 61 -9.97 0.29 -3.43
CA ILE A 61 -11.03 -0.63 -3.01
C ILE A 61 -12.33 0.10 -2.66
N MET A 62 -12.28 1.43 -2.50
CA MET A 62 -13.46 2.27 -2.28
C MET A 62 -14.14 2.71 -3.58
N ASP A 63 -13.47 2.53 -4.72
CA ASP A 63 -14.04 2.76 -6.03
C ASP A 63 -14.51 1.43 -6.61
N ASN A 64 -15.82 1.19 -6.56
CA ASN A 64 -16.42 -0.03 -7.08
C ASN A 64 -16.12 -0.26 -8.57
N ALA A 65 -16.03 0.80 -9.38
CA ALA A 65 -15.74 0.65 -10.80
C ALA A 65 -14.29 0.21 -11.02
N ARG A 66 -13.35 0.85 -10.31
CA ARG A 66 -11.92 0.47 -10.34
C ARG A 66 -11.70 -0.94 -9.79
N LEU A 67 -12.36 -1.29 -8.69
CA LEU A 67 -12.28 -2.62 -8.09
C LEU A 67 -12.85 -3.70 -9.03
N ASN A 68 -14.03 -3.49 -9.58
CA ASN A 68 -14.67 -4.46 -10.49
C ASN A 68 -13.87 -4.64 -11.78
N ASN A 69 -13.35 -3.56 -12.36
CA ASN A 69 -12.48 -3.65 -13.54
C ASN A 69 -11.20 -4.41 -13.22
N ARG A 70 -10.61 -4.19 -12.03
CA ARG A 70 -9.42 -4.89 -11.59
C ARG A 70 -9.62 -6.39 -11.42
N TYR A 71 -10.84 -6.90 -11.21
CA TYR A 71 -11.11 -8.33 -11.01
C TYR A 71 -12.01 -8.94 -12.11
N SER A 72 -12.25 -8.23 -13.21
CA SER A 72 -13.25 -8.61 -14.21
C SER A 72 -12.91 -9.88 -15.01
N PHE A 73 -11.67 -10.35 -14.98
CA PHE A 73 -11.20 -11.53 -15.71
C PHE A 73 -11.30 -12.83 -14.87
N ILE A 74 -11.76 -12.78 -13.60
CA ILE A 74 -11.99 -14.00 -12.80
C ILE A 74 -13.46 -14.40 -12.91
N PRO A 75 -13.81 -15.39 -13.74
CA PRO A 75 -15.15 -15.95 -13.72
C PRO A 75 -15.34 -16.74 -12.42
N VAL A 76 -16.12 -16.20 -11.48
CA VAL A 76 -16.52 -16.92 -10.26
C VAL A 76 -17.78 -17.72 -10.57
N LYS A 77 -17.71 -19.03 -10.35
CA LYS A 77 -18.84 -19.95 -10.54
C LYS A 77 -19.18 -20.64 -9.23
N ASP A 78 -20.41 -20.45 -8.75
CA ASP A 78 -20.83 -20.92 -7.41
C ASP A 78 -20.82 -22.46 -7.26
N THR A 79 -20.99 -23.19 -8.35
CA THR A 79 -21.06 -24.66 -8.36
C THR A 79 -19.72 -25.34 -8.68
N GLU A 80 -18.72 -24.59 -9.15
CA GLU A 80 -17.47 -25.10 -9.71
C GLU A 80 -16.27 -24.46 -9.00
N TYR A 81 -16.17 -24.72 -7.70
CA TYR A 81 -15.12 -24.17 -6.83
C TYR A 81 -13.71 -24.42 -7.40
N MET A 82 -13.41 -25.66 -7.81
CA MET A 82 -12.09 -26.01 -8.33
C MET A 82 -11.76 -25.23 -9.62
N GLU A 83 -12.73 -25.03 -10.51
CA GLU A 83 -12.52 -24.22 -11.71
C GLU A 83 -12.25 -22.76 -11.36
N THR A 84 -13.03 -22.19 -10.44
CA THR A 84 -12.83 -20.82 -9.94
C THR A 84 -11.41 -20.62 -9.37
N VAL A 85 -10.91 -21.59 -8.60
CA VAL A 85 -9.55 -21.56 -8.04
C VAL A 85 -8.48 -21.63 -9.14
N VAL A 86 -8.68 -22.47 -10.15
CA VAL A 86 -7.75 -22.57 -11.30
C VAL A 86 -7.72 -21.25 -12.08
N GLU A 87 -8.88 -20.64 -12.36
CA GLU A 87 -8.96 -19.36 -13.06
C GLU A 87 -8.33 -18.21 -12.25
N GLY A 88 -8.56 -18.17 -10.93
CA GLY A 88 -7.88 -17.22 -10.05
C GLY A 88 -6.35 -17.39 -10.07
N THR A 89 -5.86 -18.63 -10.14
CA THR A 89 -4.42 -18.92 -10.25
C THR A 89 -3.86 -18.47 -11.59
N ARG A 90 -4.54 -18.77 -12.70
CA ARG A 90 -4.16 -18.31 -14.05
C ARG A 90 -4.05 -16.80 -14.11
N PHE A 91 -5.02 -16.11 -13.52
CA PHE A 91 -5.00 -14.65 -13.41
C PHE A 91 -3.77 -14.15 -12.65
N ALA A 92 -3.50 -14.69 -11.45
CA ALA A 92 -2.37 -14.22 -10.63
C ALA A 92 -1.03 -14.35 -11.37
N VAL A 93 -0.84 -15.44 -12.12
CA VAL A 93 0.33 -15.65 -12.97
C VAL A 93 0.38 -14.62 -14.11
N ALA A 94 -0.74 -14.41 -14.82
CA ALA A 94 -0.82 -13.45 -15.91
C ALA A 94 -0.52 -12.01 -15.45
N GLU A 95 -1.04 -11.60 -14.29
CA GLU A 95 -0.72 -10.29 -13.70
C GLU A 95 0.75 -10.14 -13.35
N ASN A 96 1.35 -11.17 -12.77
CA ASN A 96 2.77 -11.13 -12.45
C ASN A 96 3.60 -10.90 -13.74
N PHE A 97 3.24 -11.55 -14.85
CA PHE A 97 3.88 -11.32 -16.14
C PHE A 97 3.58 -9.94 -16.73
N ARG A 98 2.35 -9.41 -16.58
CA ARG A 98 1.98 -8.05 -17.02
C ARG A 98 2.83 -6.99 -16.32
N LYS A 99 2.99 -7.12 -15.00
CA LYS A 99 3.76 -6.19 -14.16
C LYS A 99 5.25 -6.14 -14.49
N LEU A 100 5.83 -7.16 -15.13
CA LEU A 100 7.25 -7.14 -15.52
C LEU A 100 7.58 -6.03 -16.53
N LYS A 101 6.60 -5.57 -17.32
CA LYS A 101 6.78 -4.53 -18.33
C LYS A 101 6.33 -3.15 -17.87
N GLU A 102 5.80 -3.06 -16.66
CA GLU A 102 5.21 -1.84 -16.11
C GLU A 102 6.04 -1.33 -14.94
N SER A 103 5.91 -0.03 -14.63
CA SER A 103 6.48 0.50 -13.40
C SER A 103 5.70 -0.03 -12.19
N PRO A 104 6.34 -0.27 -11.04
CA PRO A 104 5.63 -0.71 -9.83
C PRO A 104 4.50 0.26 -9.46
N GLU A 105 3.29 -0.27 -9.30
CA GLU A 105 2.14 0.47 -8.77
C GLU A 105 2.44 0.89 -7.33
N LYS A 106 2.30 2.18 -7.01
CA LYS A 106 2.56 2.72 -5.66
C LYS A 106 1.42 2.50 -4.67
N ASP A 107 0.22 2.22 -5.18
CA ASP A 107 -1.02 2.05 -4.41
C ASP A 107 -1.20 0.63 -3.83
N LEU A 108 -0.29 -0.30 -4.14
CA LEU A 108 -0.26 -1.68 -3.60
C LEU A 108 0.84 -1.80 -2.54
#